data_AF-A0A8D8HA33-F1
#
_entry.id   AF-A0A8D8HA33-F1
#
_cell.length_a   1.000
_cell.length_b   1.000
_cell.length_c   1.000
_cell.angle_alpha   90.00
_cell.angle_beta   90.00
_cell.angle_gamma   90.00
#
_symmetry.space_group_name_H-M   'P 1'
#
loop_
_entity.id
_entity.type
_entity.pdbx_description
1 polymer ?
#
loop_
_entity_poly.entity_id
_entity_poly.type
_entity_poly.pdbx_seq_one_letter_code
_entity_poly.pdbx_strand_id
1 'polypeptide(L)'
;VSRGHSLVTMASINKLLLSLLVVLLGRSVLCIEELAETIDDSPKATLGLELMEEKMDNLQFSFMELFVHVKELGELFTNNQRTIEQNQLETNHLMNVLEDRLAANVSLITSYSKQILDYQTICANHDEIRKELSAMKSHPRGRLTAKTKSAPAIKSCQEANSPTSGIFKMAGINGGDSFDVFCELENFDGGWLVFQQRYNGSVDFYRNWMAYRNGFGDVGGEFWLGLEKIYQLTKEGTWELIVEMKDFHDNY
;
A
#
# COMPACT_ATOMS: atom_id res chain seq x y z
N VAL A 1 22.08 12.74 -21.97
CA VAL A 1 22.11 13.28 -23.35
C VAL A 1 23.36 12.87 -24.14
N SER A 2 24.54 12.63 -23.54
CA SER A 2 25.78 12.36 -24.30
C SER A 2 26.02 10.92 -24.82
N ARG A 3 25.22 9.92 -24.41
CA ARG A 3 25.43 8.51 -24.82
C ARG A 3 24.72 8.12 -26.13
N GLY A 4 23.60 8.75 -26.47
CA GLY A 4 22.83 8.45 -27.69
C GLY A 4 23.53 8.89 -28.98
N HIS A 5 24.25 10.02 -28.96
CA HIS A 5 24.97 10.53 -30.13
C HIS A 5 26.14 9.63 -30.55
N SER A 6 26.83 8.98 -29.60
CA SER A 6 28.01 8.14 -29.89
C SER A 6 27.66 6.79 -30.54
N LEU A 7 26.46 6.27 -30.26
CA LEU A 7 25.97 5.01 -30.84
C LEU A 7 25.50 5.19 -32.29
N VAL A 8 24.86 6.33 -32.59
CA VAL A 8 24.41 6.67 -33.96
C VAL A 8 25.61 6.90 -34.89
N THR A 9 26.69 7.52 -34.39
CA THR A 9 27.93 7.70 -35.15
C THR A 9 28.65 6.38 -35.41
N MET A 10 28.72 5.47 -34.43
CA MET A 10 29.33 4.14 -34.64
C MET A 10 28.51 3.27 -35.61
N ALA A 11 27.18 3.28 -35.51
CA ALA A 11 26.32 2.55 -36.44
C ALA A 11 26.46 3.07 -37.88
N SER A 12 26.64 4.39 -38.06
CA SER A 12 26.84 4.99 -39.38
C SER A 12 28.21 4.67 -39.97
N ILE A 13 29.27 4.67 -39.15
CA ILE A 13 30.62 4.27 -39.54
C ILE A 13 30.66 2.78 -39.92
N ASN A 14 30.02 1.91 -39.15
CA ASN A 14 29.97 0.47 -39.44
C ASN A 14 29.20 0.17 -40.73
N LYS A 15 28.10 0.89 -41.01
CA LYS A 15 27.38 0.77 -42.29
C LYS A 15 28.25 1.18 -43.47
N LEU A 16 28.94 2.32 -43.38
CA LEU A 16 29.85 2.80 -44.42
C LEU A 16 31.00 1.82 -44.67
N LEU A 17 31.59 1.26 -43.61
CA LEU A 17 32.66 0.27 -43.72
C LEU A 17 32.19 -1.03 -44.37
N LEU A 18 31.01 -1.54 -44.01
CA LEU A 18 30.44 -2.73 -44.66
C LEU A 18 30.14 -2.48 -46.14
N SER A 19 29.54 -1.34 -46.47
CA SER A 19 29.27 -0.97 -47.87
C SER A 19 30.56 -0.83 -48.68
N LEU A 20 31.61 -0.26 -48.09
CA LEU A 20 32.92 -0.16 -48.73
C LEU A 20 33.55 -1.55 -48.94
N LEU A 21 33.43 -2.46 -47.97
CA LEU A 21 33.96 -3.82 -48.06
C LEU A 21 33.26 -4.62 -49.17
N VAL A 22 31.93 -4.53 -49.28
CA VAL A 22 31.15 -5.16 -50.36
C VAL A 22 31.57 -4.62 -51.73
N VAL A 23 31.74 -3.31 -51.86
CA VAL A 23 32.19 -2.68 -53.12
C VAL A 23 33.62 -3.10 -53.48
N LEU A 24 34.52 -3.18 -52.51
CA LEU A 24 35.90 -3.61 -52.72
C LEU A 24 35.97 -5.08 -53.13
N LEU A 25 35.19 -5.96 -52.51
CA LEU A 25 35.11 -7.38 -52.87
C LEU A 25 34.52 -7.58 -54.28
N GLY A 26 33.43 -6.87 -54.62
CA GLY A 26 32.87 -6.92 -55.97
C GLY A 26 33.83 -6.40 -57.05
N ARG A 27 34.63 -5.38 -56.73
CA ARG A 27 35.69 -4.89 -57.63
C ARG A 27 36.85 -5.87 -57.78
N SER A 28 37.21 -6.62 -56.74
CA SER A 28 38.25 -7.65 -56.88
C SER A 28 37.80 -8.82 -57.75
N VAL A 29 36.51 -9.19 -57.73
CA VAL A 29 35.95 -10.23 -58.61
C VAL A 29 36.06 -9.81 -60.08
N LEU A 30 35.57 -8.60 -60.42
CA LEU A 30 35.67 -8.03 -61.77
C LEU A 30 37.12 -7.92 -62.26
N CYS A 31 38.04 -7.57 -61.36
CA CYS A 31 39.46 -7.47 -61.69
C CYS A 31 40.06 -8.84 -62.04
N ILE A 32 39.59 -9.92 -61.40
CA ILE A 32 40.06 -11.29 -61.65
C ILE A 32 39.48 -11.83 -62.97
N GLU A 33 38.21 -11.55 -63.28
CA GLU A 33 37.62 -11.88 -64.59
C GLU A 33 38.39 -11.19 -65.74
N GLU A 34 38.72 -9.90 -65.58
CA GLU A 34 39.48 -9.13 -66.58
C GLU A 34 40.95 -9.60 -66.70
N LEU A 35 41.56 -10.07 -65.60
CA LEU A 35 42.88 -10.70 -65.61
C LEU A 35 42.86 -12.08 -66.29
N ALA A 36 41.79 -12.86 -66.13
CA ALA A 36 41.65 -14.18 -66.74
C ALA A 36 41.58 -14.11 -68.28
N GLU A 37 41.00 -13.04 -68.84
CA GLU A 37 40.96 -12.81 -70.29
C GLU A 37 42.33 -12.49 -70.92
N THR A 38 43.35 -12.13 -70.12
CA THR A 38 44.67 -11.68 -70.60
C THR A 38 45.78 -12.74 -70.54
N ILE A 39 45.49 -13.95 -70.04
CA ILE A 39 46.48 -14.98 -69.75
C ILE A 39 46.60 -15.96 -70.92
N ASP A 40 47.81 -16.08 -71.47
CA ASP A 40 48.20 -17.01 -72.54
C ASP A 40 48.04 -18.48 -72.10
N ASP A 41 47.63 -19.37 -73.01
CA ASP A 41 47.12 -20.76 -72.85
C ASP A 41 48.04 -21.73 -72.05
N SER A 42 48.29 -21.43 -70.77
CA SER A 42 48.97 -22.31 -69.82
C SER A 42 47.94 -23.07 -68.99
N PRO A 43 47.77 -24.40 -69.16
CA PRO A 43 46.73 -25.18 -68.47
C PRO A 43 46.79 -25.10 -66.94
N LYS A 44 47.99 -24.82 -66.38
CA LYS A 44 48.19 -24.66 -64.94
C LYS A 44 47.75 -23.29 -64.43
N ALA A 45 47.83 -22.25 -65.26
CA ALA A 45 47.37 -20.91 -64.90
C ALA A 45 45.84 -20.85 -64.94
N THR A 46 45.21 -21.45 -65.96
CA THR A 46 43.75 -21.54 -66.09
C THR A 46 43.10 -22.31 -64.93
N LEU A 47 43.62 -23.50 -64.59
CA LEU A 47 43.12 -24.27 -63.43
C LEU A 47 43.29 -23.52 -62.10
N GLY A 48 44.37 -22.74 -61.97
CA GLY A 48 44.60 -21.90 -60.79
C GLY A 48 43.57 -20.78 -60.65
N LEU A 49 43.14 -20.20 -61.78
CA LEU A 49 42.12 -19.14 -61.82
C LEU A 49 40.73 -19.71 -61.53
N GLU A 50 40.35 -20.81 -62.15
CA GLU A 50 39.05 -21.48 -61.89
C GLU A 50 38.90 -21.84 -60.40
N LEU A 51 39.97 -22.34 -59.77
CA LEU A 51 39.97 -22.64 -58.33
C LEU A 51 39.89 -21.36 -57.46
N MET A 52 40.48 -20.25 -57.92
CA MET A 52 40.41 -18.98 -57.22
C MET A 52 39.01 -18.36 -57.34
N GLU A 53 38.37 -18.49 -58.50
CA GLU A 53 37.00 -18.06 -58.77
C GLU A 53 36.00 -18.83 -57.88
N GLU A 54 36.08 -20.17 -57.85
CA GLU A 54 35.22 -21.00 -57.00
C GLU A 54 35.37 -20.65 -55.51
N LYS A 55 36.61 -20.41 -55.05
CA LYS A 55 36.87 -20.00 -53.66
C LYS A 55 36.34 -18.60 -53.36
N MET A 56 36.38 -17.70 -54.34
CA MET A 56 35.89 -16.34 -54.20
C MET A 56 34.35 -16.32 -54.16
N ASP A 57 33.69 -17.14 -54.97
CA ASP A 57 32.24 -17.34 -54.94
C ASP A 57 31.78 -17.92 -53.59
N ASN A 58 32.48 -18.93 -53.08
CA ASN A 58 32.21 -19.50 -51.76
C ASN A 58 32.36 -18.45 -50.65
N LEU A 59 33.41 -17.64 -50.73
CA LEU A 59 33.64 -16.56 -49.78
C LEU A 59 32.55 -15.48 -49.86
N GLN A 60 32.10 -15.14 -51.08
CA GLN A 60 31.02 -14.18 -51.30
C GLN A 60 29.69 -14.68 -50.72
N PHE A 61 29.37 -15.96 -50.94
CA PHE A 61 28.18 -16.59 -50.36
C PHE A 61 28.23 -16.57 -48.82
N SER A 62 29.36 -16.98 -48.25
CA SER A 62 29.59 -16.98 -46.80
C SER A 62 29.44 -15.58 -46.19
N PHE A 63 29.92 -14.54 -46.90
CA PHE A 63 29.76 -13.16 -46.47
C PHE A 63 28.30 -12.71 -46.52
N MET A 64 27.54 -13.11 -47.54
CA MET A 64 26.12 -12.78 -47.66
C MET A 64 25.30 -13.42 -46.52
N GLU A 65 25.56 -14.69 -46.20
CA GLU A 65 24.91 -15.38 -45.09
C GLU A 65 25.23 -14.69 -43.75
N LEU A 66 26.49 -14.33 -43.52
CA LEU A 66 26.89 -13.57 -42.34
C LEU A 66 26.19 -12.20 -42.27
N PHE A 67 26.06 -11.51 -43.41
CA PHE A 67 25.37 -10.22 -43.48
C PHE A 67 23.90 -10.32 -43.08
N VAL A 68 23.19 -11.36 -43.56
CA VAL A 68 21.80 -11.62 -43.19
C VAL A 68 21.68 -11.84 -41.68
N HIS A 69 22.51 -12.70 -41.10
CA HIS A 69 22.51 -12.95 -39.66
C HIS A 69 22.81 -11.69 -38.84
N VAL A 70 23.77 -10.87 -39.26
CA VAL A 70 24.09 -9.60 -38.59
C VAL A 70 22.91 -8.63 -38.65
N LYS A 71 22.16 -8.60 -39.76
CA LYS A 71 20.97 -7.76 -39.91
C LYS A 71 19.84 -8.22 -38.98
N GLU A 72 19.56 -9.52 -38.95
CA GLU A 72 18.54 -10.11 -38.06
C GLU A 72 18.89 -9.87 -36.59
N LEU A 73 20.16 -10.05 -36.21
CA LEU A 73 20.64 -9.75 -34.86
C LEU A 73 20.46 -8.27 -34.51
N GLY A 74 20.68 -7.37 -35.48
CA GLY A 74 20.43 -5.94 -35.33
C GLY A 74 18.96 -5.62 -35.07
N GLU A 75 18.05 -6.24 -35.82
CA GLU A 75 16.60 -6.07 -35.61
C GLU A 75 16.16 -6.61 -34.25
N LEU A 76 16.64 -7.78 -33.86
CA LEU A 76 16.41 -8.35 -32.52
C LEU A 76 16.91 -7.39 -31.42
N PHE A 77 18.11 -6.85 -31.57
CA PHE A 77 18.66 -5.88 -30.62
C PHE A 77 17.78 -4.64 -30.50
N THR A 78 17.31 -4.08 -31.62
CA THR A 78 16.42 -2.92 -31.58
C THR A 78 15.07 -3.22 -30.93
N ASN A 79 14.52 -4.42 -31.14
CA ASN A 79 13.27 -4.83 -30.50
C ASN A 79 13.44 -5.01 -28.99
N ASN A 80 14.49 -5.71 -28.57
CA ASN A 80 14.80 -5.88 -27.15
C ASN A 80 15.08 -4.53 -26.47
N GLN A 81 15.81 -3.63 -27.13
CA GLN A 81 16.04 -2.27 -26.63
C GLN A 81 14.72 -1.52 -26.40
N ARG A 82 13.79 -1.59 -27.36
CA ARG A 82 12.46 -0.97 -27.23
C ARG A 82 11.67 -1.56 -26.04
N THR A 83 11.68 -2.88 -25.89
CA THR A 83 11.01 -3.55 -24.76
C THR A 83 11.62 -3.13 -23.42
N ILE A 84 12.95 -3.01 -23.35
CA ILE A 84 13.64 -2.54 -22.13
C ILE A 84 13.22 -1.10 -21.81
N GLU A 85 13.16 -0.22 -22.80
CA GLU A 85 12.73 1.17 -22.61
C GLU A 85 11.26 1.26 -22.15
N GLN A 86 10.38 0.42 -22.70
CA GLN A 86 8.99 0.32 -22.25
C GLN A 86 8.88 -0.17 -20.81
N ASN A 87 9.57 -1.26 -20.46
CA ASN A 87 9.58 -1.79 -19.10
C ASN A 87 10.16 -0.78 -18.10
N GLN A 88 11.17 -0.02 -18.50
CA GLN A 88 11.72 1.08 -17.70
C GLN A 88 10.69 2.18 -17.49
N LEU A 89 9.95 2.59 -18.53
CA LEU A 89 8.90 3.60 -18.42
C LEU A 89 7.77 3.14 -17.48
N GLU A 90 7.30 1.90 -17.63
CA GLU A 90 6.27 1.32 -16.77
C GLU A 90 6.73 1.23 -15.31
N THR A 91 7.97 0.79 -15.08
CA THR A 91 8.55 0.72 -13.73
C THR A 91 8.66 2.12 -13.12
N ASN A 92 9.13 3.11 -13.88
CA ASN A 92 9.23 4.49 -13.41
C ASN A 92 7.85 5.07 -13.07
N HIS A 93 6.84 4.81 -13.90
CA HIS A 93 5.48 5.22 -13.59
C HIS A 93 5.00 4.59 -12.28
N LEU A 94 5.18 3.28 -12.12
CA LEU A 94 4.76 2.58 -10.90
C LEU A 94 5.49 3.15 -9.67
N MET A 95 6.78 3.43 -9.78
CA MET A 95 7.56 4.05 -8.72
C MET A 95 7.01 5.42 -8.34
N ASN A 96 6.69 6.29 -9.30
CA ASN A 96 6.11 7.60 -9.01
C ASN A 96 4.75 7.49 -8.29
N VAL A 97 3.89 6.56 -8.72
CA VAL A 97 2.60 6.32 -8.05
C VAL A 97 2.81 5.84 -6.61
N LEU A 98 3.79 4.96 -6.39
CA LEU A 98 4.13 4.50 -5.05
C LEU A 98 4.68 5.63 -4.18
N GLU A 99 5.53 6.49 -4.73
CA GLU A 99 6.05 7.69 -4.06
C GLU A 99 4.91 8.64 -3.65
N ASP A 100 3.98 8.92 -4.55
CA ASP A 100 2.83 9.78 -4.27
C ASP A 100 1.93 9.20 -3.16
N ARG A 101 1.65 7.89 -3.21
CA ARG A 101 0.87 7.21 -2.17
C ARG A 101 1.60 7.19 -0.83
N LEU A 102 2.92 6.98 -0.84
CA LEU A 102 3.74 7.03 0.36
C LEU A 102 3.72 8.43 0.97
N ALA A 103 3.87 9.48 0.15
CA ALA A 103 3.82 10.86 0.59
C ALA A 103 2.45 11.20 1.23
N ALA A 104 1.34 10.78 0.60
CA ALA A 104 0.00 10.95 1.15
C ALA A 104 -0.18 10.25 2.50
N ASN A 105 0.27 9.00 2.61
CA ASN A 105 0.21 8.23 3.86
C ASN A 105 1.06 8.87 4.97
N VAL A 106 2.27 9.32 4.66
CA VAL A 106 3.15 10.01 5.62
C VAL A 106 2.53 11.33 6.08
N SER A 107 1.90 12.08 5.18
CA SER A 107 1.19 13.31 5.52
C SER A 107 0.04 13.03 6.49
N LEU A 108 -0.74 11.97 6.24
CA LEU A 108 -1.81 11.54 7.12
C LEU A 108 -1.30 11.14 8.51
N ILE A 109 -0.24 10.33 8.58
CA ILE A 109 0.42 9.94 9.84
C ILE A 109 0.93 11.18 10.58
N THR A 110 1.51 12.14 9.86
CA THR A 110 2.01 13.39 10.43
C THR A 110 0.87 14.23 11.02
N SER A 111 -0.26 14.32 10.32
CA SER A 111 -1.47 14.97 10.80
C SER A 111 -2.00 14.32 12.08
N TYR A 112 -2.11 12.98 12.12
CA TYR A 112 -2.50 12.26 13.32
C TYR A 112 -1.50 12.46 14.47
N SER A 113 -0.20 12.44 14.17
CA SER A 113 0.85 12.67 15.17
C SER A 113 0.73 14.07 15.79
N LYS A 114 0.44 15.10 14.97
CA LYS A 114 0.18 16.46 15.44
C LYS A 114 -1.05 16.52 16.36
N GLN A 115 -2.14 15.86 15.96
CA GLN A 115 -3.36 15.81 16.77
C GLN A 115 -3.11 15.13 18.12
N ILE A 116 -2.37 14.01 18.14
CA ILE A 116 -1.96 13.34 19.38
C ILE A 116 -1.11 14.27 20.24
N LEU A 117 -0.16 15.00 19.65
CA LEU A 117 0.69 15.95 20.37
C LEU A 117 -0.11 17.11 20.99
N ASP A 118 -1.13 17.62 20.28
CA ASP A 118 -2.03 18.66 20.80
C ASP A 118 -2.78 18.14 22.05
N TYR A 119 -3.29 16.90 22.00
CA TYR A 119 -3.91 16.26 23.17
C TYR A 119 -2.92 16.05 24.32
N GLN A 120 -1.69 15.60 24.04
CA GLN A 120 -0.66 15.44 25.06
C GLN A 120 -0.30 16.77 25.73
N THR A 121 -0.25 17.86 24.97
CA THR A 121 0.01 19.21 25.49
C THR A 121 -1.11 19.68 26.41
N ILE A 122 -2.37 19.43 26.04
CA ILE A 122 -3.53 19.73 26.89
C ILE A 122 -3.50 18.90 28.18
N CYS A 123 -3.19 17.60 28.09
CA CYS A 123 -3.09 16.71 29.25
C CYS A 123 -1.94 17.11 30.19
N ALA A 124 -0.77 17.46 29.65
CA ALA A 124 0.37 17.94 30.43
C ALA A 124 0.03 19.23 31.19
N ASN A 125 -0.61 20.20 30.51
CA ASN A 125 -1.08 21.42 31.15
C ASN A 125 -2.15 21.14 32.23
N HIS A 126 -3.04 20.17 32.00
CA HIS A 126 -4.03 19.77 32.99
C HIS A 126 -3.39 19.12 34.22
N ASP A 127 -2.31 18.35 34.06
CA ASP A 127 -1.54 17.81 35.18
C ASP A 127 -0.76 18.88 35.95
N GLU A 128 -0.22 19.89 35.27
CA GLU A 128 0.39 21.07 35.89
C GLU A 128 -0.64 21.82 36.76
N ILE A 129 -1.80 22.12 36.19
CA ILE A 129 -2.92 22.78 36.89
C ILE A 129 -3.44 21.91 38.04
N ARG A 130 -3.49 20.58 37.86
CA ARG A 130 -3.88 19.63 38.93
C ARG A 130 -2.89 19.68 40.09
N LYS A 131 -1.58 19.77 39.81
CA LYS A 131 -0.55 19.94 40.85
C LYS A 131 -0.71 21.27 41.57
N GLU A 132 -0.91 22.38 40.86
CA GLU A 132 -1.17 23.69 41.45
C GLU A 132 -2.46 23.70 42.31
N LEU A 133 -3.54 23.11 41.81
CA LEU A 133 -4.82 22.98 42.52
C LEU A 133 -4.70 22.09 43.77
N SER A 134 -3.84 21.08 43.73
CA SER A 134 -3.53 20.25 44.90
C SER A 134 -2.74 21.00 45.96
N ALA A 135 -1.87 21.94 45.56
CA ALA A 135 -1.14 22.83 46.47
C ALA A 135 -2.05 23.90 47.11
N MET A 136 -3.14 24.30 46.45
CA MET A 136 -4.12 25.28 46.98
C MET A 136 -5.14 24.70 47.98
N LYS A 137 -5.21 23.38 48.19
CA LYS A 137 -6.18 22.71 49.08
C LYS A 137 -5.79 22.67 50.57
N SER A 138 -4.98 23.61 51.06
CA SER A 138 -4.55 23.67 52.47
C SER A 138 -5.48 24.48 53.40
N HIS A 139 -6.73 24.78 53.01
CA HIS A 139 -7.72 25.42 53.90
C HIS A 139 -8.96 24.55 54.11
N PRO A 140 -9.38 24.32 55.37
CA PRO A 140 -10.52 23.47 55.67
C PRO A 140 -11.81 24.20 55.33
N ARG A 141 -12.37 23.96 54.14
CA ARG A 141 -13.77 24.33 53.83
C ARG A 141 -14.70 23.29 54.43
N GLY A 142 -15.63 23.78 55.24
CA GLY A 142 -16.67 23.03 55.93
C GLY A 142 -17.34 22.01 55.01
N ARG A 143 -17.45 20.79 55.54
CA ARG A 143 -18.03 19.63 54.90
C ARG A 143 -19.55 19.82 54.79
N LEU A 144 -20.04 20.27 53.63
CA LEU A 144 -21.42 20.01 53.24
C LEU A 144 -21.49 18.56 52.76
N THR A 145 -21.79 17.62 53.66
CA THR A 145 -22.13 16.26 53.28
C THR A 145 -23.54 16.23 52.69
N ALA A 146 -23.65 16.48 51.39
CA ALA A 146 -24.74 15.87 50.63
C ALA A 146 -24.36 14.39 50.43
N LYS A 147 -24.80 13.52 51.34
CA LYS A 147 -24.79 12.07 51.11
C LYS A 147 -25.89 11.76 50.09
N THR A 148 -25.61 11.94 48.80
CA THR A 148 -26.32 11.18 47.77
C THR A 148 -25.83 9.75 47.90
N LYS A 149 -26.69 8.86 48.43
CA LYS A 149 -26.45 7.43 48.37
C LYS A 149 -26.27 7.07 46.89
N SER A 150 -25.06 6.76 46.46
CA SER A 150 -24.82 6.20 45.13
C SER A 150 -25.67 4.94 45.02
N ALA A 151 -26.47 4.84 43.95
CA ALA A 151 -27.25 3.63 43.70
C ALA A 151 -26.34 2.39 43.71
N PRO A 152 -26.80 1.25 44.25
CA PRO A 152 -26.01 0.02 44.25
C PRO A 152 -25.70 -0.41 42.81
N ALA A 153 -24.50 -0.93 42.59
CA ALA A 153 -24.12 -1.47 41.30
C ALA A 153 -24.88 -2.77 41.02
N ILE A 154 -25.47 -2.88 39.83
CA ILE A 154 -26.23 -4.05 39.38
C ILE A 154 -25.28 -5.10 38.77
N LYS A 155 -25.63 -6.39 38.81
CA LYS A 155 -24.83 -7.43 38.13
C LYS A 155 -25.29 -7.70 36.71
N SER A 156 -26.55 -7.42 36.42
CA SER A 156 -27.19 -7.60 35.12
C SER A 156 -28.21 -6.48 34.91
N CYS A 157 -28.47 -6.11 33.65
CA CYS A 157 -29.55 -5.18 33.32
C CYS A 157 -30.94 -5.72 33.71
N GLN A 158 -31.10 -7.03 33.90
CA GLN A 158 -32.31 -7.64 34.46
C GLN A 158 -32.55 -7.27 35.93
N GLU A 159 -31.50 -6.91 36.67
CA GLU A 159 -31.59 -6.45 38.07
C GLU A 159 -31.84 -4.93 38.16
N ALA A 160 -31.89 -4.22 37.02
CA ALA A 160 -32.12 -2.79 37.00
C ALA A 160 -33.57 -2.49 37.40
N ASN A 161 -33.76 -2.02 38.63
CA ASN A 161 -35.08 -1.64 39.15
C ASN A 161 -35.48 -0.24 38.67
N SER A 162 -35.72 -0.10 37.37
CA SER A 162 -36.13 1.14 36.71
C SER A 162 -37.21 0.86 35.66
N PRO A 163 -38.23 1.72 35.53
CA PRO A 163 -39.25 1.57 34.49
C PRO A 163 -38.80 2.09 33.11
N THR A 164 -37.64 2.77 33.03
CA THR A 164 -37.13 3.38 31.79
C THR A 164 -35.71 2.94 31.50
N SER A 165 -35.39 2.85 30.21
CA SER A 165 -34.04 2.59 29.72
C SER A 165 -33.07 3.71 30.12
N GLY A 166 -31.79 3.38 30.30
CA GLY A 166 -30.81 4.38 30.71
C GLY A 166 -29.48 3.82 31.20
N ILE A 167 -28.67 4.70 31.79
CA ILE A 167 -27.33 4.39 32.25
C ILE A 167 -27.35 3.90 33.70
N PHE A 168 -26.75 2.73 33.94
CA PHE A 168 -26.61 2.12 35.24
C PHE A 168 -25.15 1.78 35.56
N LYS A 169 -24.81 1.67 36.84
CA LYS A 169 -23.51 1.14 37.27
C LYS A 169 -23.56 -0.37 37.33
N MET A 170 -22.74 -1.02 36.52
CA MET A 170 -22.53 -2.45 36.55
C MET A 170 -21.38 -2.79 37.50
N ALA A 171 -21.59 -3.80 38.35
CA ALA A 171 -20.55 -4.32 39.23
C ALA A 171 -19.46 -5.00 38.38
N GLY A 172 -18.19 -4.70 38.68
CA GLY A 172 -17.08 -5.37 38.00
C GLY A 172 -17.04 -6.86 38.34
N ILE A 173 -16.75 -7.67 37.35
CA ILE A 173 -16.67 -9.13 37.49
C ILE A 173 -15.36 -9.47 38.21
N ASN A 174 -15.41 -10.44 39.14
CA ASN A 174 -14.26 -10.86 39.97
C ASN A 174 -13.64 -9.76 40.85
N GLY A 175 -14.44 -8.78 41.30
CA GLY A 175 -13.96 -7.70 42.16
C GLY A 175 -13.25 -6.57 41.41
N GLY A 176 -13.40 -6.53 40.08
CA GLY A 176 -13.01 -5.37 39.29
C GLY A 176 -13.85 -4.12 39.60
N ASP A 177 -13.39 -2.97 39.13
CA ASP A 177 -14.10 -1.71 39.30
C ASP A 177 -15.46 -1.73 38.58
N SER A 178 -16.44 -1.04 39.18
CA SER A 178 -17.74 -0.83 38.53
C SER A 178 -17.61 0.08 37.32
N PHE A 179 -18.37 -0.19 36.26
CA PHE A 179 -18.40 0.60 35.04
C PHE A 179 -19.82 0.96 34.63
N ASP A 180 -19.97 2.02 33.85
CA ASP A 180 -21.29 2.45 33.37
C ASP A 180 -21.70 1.61 32.14
N VAL A 181 -22.98 1.24 32.09
CA VAL A 181 -23.61 0.48 30.99
C VAL A 181 -24.96 1.09 30.66
N PHE A 182 -25.39 0.94 29.41
CA PHE A 182 -26.75 1.29 29.01
C PHE A 182 -27.62 0.04 29.06
N CYS A 183 -28.71 0.10 29.82
CA CYS A 183 -29.71 -0.95 29.90
C CYS A 183 -30.97 -0.54 29.16
N GLU A 184 -31.37 -1.37 28.19
CA GLU A 184 -32.66 -1.27 27.50
C GLU A 184 -33.70 -2.11 28.27
N LEU A 185 -34.68 -1.41 28.85
CA LEU A 185 -35.69 -1.95 29.76
C LEU A 185 -37.12 -1.83 29.22
N GLU A 186 -37.33 -1.05 28.15
CA GLU A 186 -38.65 -0.75 27.60
C GLU A 186 -38.99 -1.65 26.41
N ASN A 187 -37.98 -2.02 25.62
CA ASN A 187 -38.13 -2.84 24.42
C ASN A 187 -37.68 -4.30 24.65
N PHE A 188 -38.16 -5.22 23.81
CA PHE A 188 -37.74 -6.63 23.77
C PHE A 188 -37.87 -7.38 25.12
N ASP A 189 -38.94 -7.13 25.88
CA ASP A 189 -39.15 -7.68 27.23
C ASP A 189 -38.16 -7.15 28.31
N GLY A 190 -37.29 -6.21 27.94
CA GLY A 190 -36.40 -5.51 28.85
C GLY A 190 -35.25 -6.35 29.42
N GLY A 191 -34.33 -5.68 30.12
CA GLY A 191 -33.17 -6.30 30.75
C GLY A 191 -31.97 -6.50 29.81
N TRP A 192 -31.97 -5.82 28.66
CA TRP A 192 -30.92 -5.92 27.66
C TRP A 192 -29.76 -4.99 27.98
N LEU A 193 -28.55 -5.54 27.92
CA LEU A 193 -27.33 -4.74 27.96
C LEU A 193 -26.97 -4.29 26.55
N VAL A 194 -26.93 -2.99 26.33
CA VAL A 194 -26.45 -2.43 25.06
C VAL A 194 -24.93 -2.28 25.15
N PHE A 195 -24.21 -3.03 24.31
CA PHE A 195 -22.75 -2.95 24.25
C PHE A 195 -22.23 -2.16 23.04
N GLN A 196 -23.10 -1.84 22.09
CA GLN A 196 -22.78 -1.07 20.89
C GLN A 196 -24.01 -0.28 20.44
N GLN A 197 -23.86 1.02 20.21
CA GLN A 197 -24.94 1.87 19.68
C GLN A 197 -24.43 2.84 18.59
N ARG A 198 -25.14 2.90 17.45
CA ARG A 198 -24.96 3.87 16.35
C ARG A 198 -26.29 4.54 16.01
N TYR A 199 -26.27 5.85 15.78
CA TYR A 199 -27.44 6.58 15.29
C TYR A 199 -27.13 7.90 14.56
N ASN A 200 -25.98 8.55 14.80
CA ASN A 200 -25.69 9.88 14.22
C ASN A 200 -24.25 10.05 13.69
N GLY A 201 -23.37 9.06 13.85
CA GLY A 201 -21.99 9.14 13.40
C GLY A 201 -21.11 10.11 14.21
N SER A 202 -21.52 10.49 15.41
CA SER A 202 -20.75 11.37 16.30
C SER A 202 -19.45 10.74 16.81
N VAL A 203 -19.37 9.41 16.81
CA VAL A 203 -18.17 8.67 17.23
C VAL A 203 -17.57 7.95 16.05
N ASP A 204 -16.27 8.15 15.84
CA ASP A 204 -15.50 7.37 14.88
C ASP A 204 -15.29 5.93 15.39
N PHE A 205 -15.69 4.94 14.59
CA PHE A 205 -15.50 3.52 14.86
C PHE A 205 -14.29 2.93 14.13
N TYR A 206 -13.61 3.68 13.25
CA TYR A 206 -12.36 3.24 12.65
C TYR A 206 -11.21 3.40 13.64
N ARG A 207 -11.10 2.44 14.57
CA ARG A 207 -10.16 2.48 15.70
C ARG A 207 -9.21 1.30 15.72
N ASN A 208 -8.10 1.46 16.44
CA ASN A 208 -7.12 0.40 16.64
C ASN A 208 -7.61 -0.66 17.64
N TRP A 209 -6.87 -1.77 17.72
CA TRP A 209 -7.18 -2.90 18.62
C TRP A 209 -7.34 -2.48 20.09
N MET A 210 -6.47 -1.62 20.61
CA MET A 210 -6.51 -1.21 22.02
C MET A 210 -7.81 -0.47 22.35
N ALA A 211 -8.31 0.37 21.44
CA ALA A 211 -9.59 1.05 21.60
C ALA A 211 -10.75 0.04 21.61
N TYR A 212 -10.77 -0.92 20.68
CA TYR A 212 -11.80 -1.98 20.69
C TYR A 212 -11.74 -2.88 21.92
N ARG A 213 -10.54 -3.16 22.45
CA ARG A 213 -10.36 -3.91 23.70
C ARG A 213 -10.93 -3.16 24.90
N ASN A 214 -10.58 -1.88 25.04
CA ASN A 214 -10.90 -1.09 26.23
C ASN A 214 -12.33 -0.49 26.18
N GLY A 215 -12.86 -0.22 24.99
CA GLY A 215 -14.08 0.54 24.76
C GLY A 215 -13.80 2.00 24.36
N PHE A 216 -14.76 2.62 23.69
CA PHE A 216 -14.71 4.02 23.27
C PHE A 216 -16.11 4.60 23.05
N GLY A 217 -16.22 5.93 22.99
CA GLY A 217 -17.50 6.63 22.90
C GLY A 217 -18.10 6.94 24.27
N ASP A 218 -19.37 7.33 24.28
CA ASP A 218 -20.13 7.66 25.48
C ASP A 218 -21.33 6.72 25.60
N VAL A 219 -21.49 6.07 26.76
CA VAL A 219 -22.60 5.16 27.05
C VAL A 219 -23.96 5.87 26.97
N GLY A 220 -23.99 7.20 27.11
CA GLY A 220 -25.18 8.02 26.84
C GLY A 220 -25.39 8.43 25.38
N GLY A 221 -24.54 7.98 24.46
CA GLY A 221 -24.56 8.34 23.04
C GLY A 221 -24.11 7.19 22.15
N GLU A 222 -23.26 7.45 21.15
CA GLU A 222 -22.66 6.37 20.35
C GLU A 222 -21.45 5.79 21.07
N PHE A 223 -21.37 4.45 21.16
CA PHE A 223 -20.26 3.81 21.85
C PHE A 223 -20.02 2.36 21.45
N TRP A 224 -18.85 1.90 21.88
CA TRP A 224 -18.45 0.51 21.95
C TRP A 224 -18.00 0.21 23.37
N LEU A 225 -18.66 -0.73 24.06
CA LEU A 225 -18.43 -1.00 25.48
C LEU A 225 -17.00 -1.49 25.79
N GLY A 226 -16.40 -2.22 24.85
CA GLY A 226 -15.06 -2.80 24.95
C GLY A 226 -15.09 -4.33 25.05
N LEU A 227 -14.24 -4.99 24.26
CA LEU A 227 -14.16 -6.45 24.20
C LEU A 227 -13.81 -7.09 25.54
N GLU A 228 -12.96 -6.46 26.35
CA GLU A 228 -12.61 -7.00 27.68
C GLU A 228 -13.87 -7.09 28.55
N LYS A 229 -14.69 -6.04 28.56
CA LYS A 229 -15.92 -6.00 29.35
C LYS A 229 -16.95 -6.99 28.83
N ILE A 230 -17.14 -7.03 27.50
CA ILE A 230 -18.06 -7.97 26.83
C ILE A 230 -17.63 -9.40 27.14
N TYR A 231 -16.34 -9.73 26.99
CA TYR A 231 -15.81 -11.06 27.28
C TYR A 231 -16.07 -11.44 28.74
N GLN A 232 -15.79 -10.55 29.70
CA GLN A 232 -16.05 -10.86 31.11
C GLN A 232 -17.53 -11.10 31.37
N LEU A 233 -18.42 -10.34 30.72
CA LEU A 233 -19.87 -10.52 30.83
C LEU A 233 -20.32 -11.85 30.23
N THR A 234 -19.76 -12.25 29.07
CA THR A 234 -20.25 -13.41 28.32
C THR A 234 -19.45 -14.70 28.53
N LYS A 235 -18.41 -14.72 29.37
CA LYS A 235 -17.50 -15.86 29.53
C LYS A 235 -18.17 -17.12 30.08
N GLU A 236 -19.23 -16.97 30.87
CA GLU A 236 -19.91 -18.04 31.59
C GLU A 236 -21.42 -17.87 31.46
N GLY A 237 -22.15 -18.94 31.13
CA GLY A 237 -23.60 -18.91 30.95
C GLY A 237 -24.04 -18.98 29.49
N THR A 238 -25.36 -18.92 29.29
CA THR A 238 -25.99 -18.89 27.97
C THR A 238 -26.43 -17.47 27.68
N TRP A 239 -26.09 -16.98 26.49
CA TRP A 239 -26.34 -15.60 26.09
C TRP A 239 -27.14 -15.57 24.80
N GLU A 240 -27.99 -14.56 24.69
CA GLU A 240 -28.70 -14.20 23.47
C GLU A 240 -28.27 -12.81 23.02
N LEU A 241 -28.37 -12.57 21.71
CA LEU A 241 -27.94 -11.33 21.08
C LEU A 241 -29.05 -10.85 20.15
N ILE A 242 -29.43 -9.59 20.31
CA ILE A 242 -30.30 -8.87 19.39
C ILE A 242 -29.47 -7.82 18.64
N VAL A 243 -29.71 -7.72 17.34
CA VAL A 243 -29.15 -6.66 16.49
C VAL A 243 -30.33 -5.95 15.83
N GLU A 244 -30.57 -4.71 16.25
CA GLU A 244 -31.60 -3.83 15.69
C GLU A 244 -30.92 -2.83 14.73
N MET A 245 -31.49 -2.66 13.54
CA MET A 245 -31.01 -1.71 12.53
C MET A 245 -32.21 -0.95 11.96
N LYS A 246 -31.99 0.31 11.59
CA LYS A 246 -32.93 1.14 10.86
C LYS A 246 -32.32 1.63 9.56
N ASP A 247 -33.12 1.74 8.52
CA ASP A 247 -32.76 2.49 7.33
C ASP A 247 -32.87 4.02 7.55
N PHE A 248 -32.46 4.80 6.55
CA PHE A 248 -32.52 6.27 6.62
C PHE A 248 -33.93 6.86 6.56
N HIS A 249 -34.96 6.02 6.37
CA HIS A 249 -36.37 6.38 6.36
C HIS A 249 -37.10 5.83 7.61
N ASP A 250 -36.35 5.46 8.65
CA ASP A 250 -36.85 4.91 9.91
C ASP A 250 -37.60 3.56 9.78
N ASN A 251 -37.32 2.79 8.73
CA ASN A 251 -37.84 1.43 8.60
C ASN A 251 -36.90 0.42 9.27
N TYR A 252 -37.51 -0.56 9.95
CA TYR A 252 -36.87 -1.68 10.62
C TYR A 252 -36.77 -2.92 9.72
#